data_AF-A0A656Z4I3-F1
#
_entry.id   AF-A0A656Z4I3-F1
#
_cell.length_a   1.000
_cell.length_b   1.000
_cell.length_c   1.000
_cell.angle_alpha   90.00
_cell.angle_beta   90.00
_cell.angle_gamma   90.00
#
_symmetry.space_group_name_H-M   'P 1'
#
loop_
_entity.id
_entity.type
_entity.pdbx_description
1 polymer ?
#
loop_
_entity_poly.entity_id
_entity_poly.type
_entity_poly.pdbx_seq_one_letter_code
_entity_poly.pdbx_strand_id
1 'polypeptide(L)' 'MMRRASRGKWLRAEPVAALYEQGRVRHTGRFAALEDEMCDFAPEGLSNGRSPDRLDALVWALTELMLGGERKPRIRRFG' A
#
# COMPACT_ATOMS: atom_id res chain seq x y z
N MET A 1 7.62 -4.56 23.96
CA MET A 1 6.17 -4.83 23.81
C MET A 1 5.76 -4.47 22.38
N MET A 2 5.85 -5.44 21.46
CA MET A 2 5.66 -5.26 20.02
C MET A 2 4.19 -4.93 19.72
N ARG A 3 3.94 -3.77 19.12
CA ARG A 3 2.60 -3.17 18.98
C ARG A 3 1.83 -3.83 17.84
N ARG A 4 0.52 -4.02 18.04
CA ARG A 4 -0.52 -4.60 17.15
C ARG A 4 -0.72 -3.92 15.78
N ALA A 5 0.24 -3.16 15.27
CA ALA A 5 0.10 -2.40 14.02
C ALA A 5 0.34 -3.26 12.76
N SER A 6 1.12 -4.35 12.84
CA SER A 6 1.48 -5.19 11.69
C SER A 6 0.28 -5.91 11.08
N ARG A 7 -0.61 -6.46 11.92
CA ARG A 7 -1.84 -7.15 11.49
C ARG A 7 -2.77 -6.26 10.66
N GLY A 8 -2.90 -4.99 11.06
CA GLY A 8 -3.72 -4.02 10.33
C GLY A 8 -3.13 -3.62 8.99
N LYS A 9 -1.80 -3.64 8.85
CA LYS A 9 -1.12 -3.34 7.58
C LYS A 9 -1.33 -4.47 6.56
N TRP A 10 -1.18 -5.73 6.99
CA TRP A 10 -1.40 -6.88 6.12
C TRP A 10 -2.83 -6.93 5.56
N LEU A 11 -3.84 -6.71 6.41
CA LEU A 11 -5.24 -6.69 5.99
C LEU A 11 -5.56 -5.58 4.97
N ARG A 12 -4.82 -4.47 4.96
CA ARG A 12 -4.98 -3.42 3.92
C ARG A 12 -4.27 -3.74 2.63
N ALA A 13 -3.19 -4.52 2.68
CA ALA A 13 -2.43 -4.92 1.51
C ALA A 13 -3.11 -6.03 0.70
N GLU A 14 -3.94 -6.86 1.33
CA GLU A 14 -4.70 -7.95 0.69
C GLU A 14 -5.50 -7.52 -0.57
N PRO A 15 -6.36 -6.49 -0.53
CA PRO A 15 -7.10 -6.07 -1.73
C PRO A 15 -6.18 -5.47 -2.80
N VAL A 16 -5.03 -4.91 -2.41
CA VAL A 16 -4.04 -4.40 -3.35
C VAL A 16 -3.29 -5.55 -4.02
N ALA A 17 -2.95 -6.61 -3.29
CA ALA A 17 -2.35 -7.83 -3.85
C ALA A 17 -3.28 -8.47 -4.90
N ALA A 18 -4.58 -8.51 -4.64
CA ALA A 18 -5.56 -8.99 -5.62
C ALA A 18 -5.55 -8.17 -6.93
N LEU A 19 -5.31 -6.85 -6.88
CA LEU A 19 -5.17 -6.02 -8.09
C LEU A 19 -3.89 -6.37 -8.87
N TYR A 20 -2.81 -6.74 -8.20
CA TYR A 20 -1.59 -7.24 -8.83
C TYR A 20 -1.82 -8.61 -9.49
N GLU A 21 -2.47 -9.55 -8.80
CA GLU A 21 -2.81 -10.87 -9.34
C GLU A 21 -3.70 -10.77 -10.59
N GLN A 22 -4.64 -9.83 -10.60
CA GLN A 22 -5.50 -9.53 -11.76
C GLN A 22 -4.76 -8.80 -12.89
N GLY A 23 -3.49 -8.46 -12.71
CA GLY A 23 -2.69 -7.72 -13.69
C GLY A 23 -3.20 -6.28 -13.92
N ARG A 24 -3.89 -5.69 -12.95
CA ARG A 24 -4.43 -4.33 -13.02
C ARG A 24 -3.42 -3.26 -12.61
N VAL A 25 -2.34 -3.65 -11.93
CA VAL A 25 -1.26 -2.76 -11.50
C VAL A 25 0.05 -3.19 -12.16
N ARG A 26 0.77 -2.22 -12.74
CA ARG A 26 2.10 -2.41 -13.32
C ARG A 26 2.96 -1.18 -13.02
N HIS A 27 4.22 -1.40 -12.65
CA HIS A 27 5.18 -0.34 -12.44
C HIS A 27 5.93 -0.02 -13.74
N THR A 28 6.01 1.26 -14.12
CA THR A 28 6.80 1.71 -15.27
C THR A 28 8.22 2.06 -14.82
N GLY A 29 9.08 1.05 -14.74
CA GLY A 29 10.48 1.18 -14.33
C GLY A 29 10.86 0.23 -13.19
N ARG A 30 12.08 0.38 -12.67
CA ARG A 30 12.56 -0.38 -11.51
C ARG A 30 12.43 0.45 -10.24
N PHE A 31 11.83 -0.14 -9.21
CA PHE A 31 11.70 0.49 -7.90
C PHE A 31 12.35 -0.40 -6.85
N ALA A 32 13.66 -0.64 -6.95
CA ALA A 32 14.38 -1.64 -6.15
C ALA A 32 14.04 -1.59 -4.64
N ALA A 33 14.08 -0.41 -4.02
CA ALA A 33 13.75 -0.28 -2.59
C ALA A 33 12.28 -0.59 -2.24
N LEU A 34 11.34 -0.38 -3.16
CA LEU A 34 9.94 -0.77 -3.00
C LEU A 34 9.77 -2.28 -3.26
N GLU A 35 10.42 -2.80 -4.30
CA GLU A 35 10.41 -4.21 -4.66
C GLU A 35 11.01 -5.08 -3.54
N ASP A 36 12.10 -4.63 -2.93
CA ASP A 36 12.70 -5.26 -1.76
C ASP A 36 11.70 -5.29 -0.58
N GLU A 37 11.02 -4.17 -0.30
CA GLU A 37 9.98 -4.11 0.74
C GLU A 37 8.76 -4.99 0.40
N MET A 38 8.39 -5.11 -0.88
CA MET A 38 7.30 -5.99 -1.33
C MET A 38 7.65 -7.47 -1.15
N CYS A 39 8.88 -7.88 -1.46
CA CYS A 39 9.35 -9.25 -1.31
C CYS A 39 9.55 -9.64 0.16
N ASP A 40 9.94 -8.69 1.02
CA ASP A 40 10.20 -8.92 2.45
C ASP A 40 8.96 -8.78 3.34
N PHE A 41 7.80 -8.41 2.78
CA PHE A 41 6.59 -8.16 3.54
C PHE A 41 5.85 -9.46 3.92
N ALA A 42 5.82 -9.75 5.22
CA ALA A 42 5.10 -10.88 5.81
C ALA A 42 3.97 -10.41 6.76
N PRO A 43 3.07 -11.31 7.22
CA PRO A 43 2.03 -10.97 8.21
C PRO A 43 2.58 -10.36 9.50
N GLU A 44 3.83 -10.68 9.86
CA GLU A 44 4.55 -10.16 11.02
C GLU A 44 5.16 -8.76 10.77
N GLY A 45 5.24 -8.32 9.51
CA GLY A 45 5.95 -7.11 9.06
C GLY A 45 7.16 -7.45 8.17
N LEU A 46 8.10 -6.51 8.07
CA LEU A 46 9.40 -6.75 7.40
C LEU A 46 10.31 -7.60 8.30
N SER A 47 11.15 -8.44 7.70
CA SER A 47 12.08 -9.31 8.44
C SER A 47 13.09 -8.51 9.27
N ASN A 48 13.43 -7.30 8.82
CA ASN A 48 14.33 -6.37 9.50
C ASN A 48 13.67 -5.56 10.64
N GLY A 49 12.37 -5.79 10.92
CA GLY A 49 11.62 -5.09 11.97
C GLY A 49 11.34 -3.61 11.67
N ARG A 50 11.71 -3.10 10.49
CA ARG A 50 11.41 -1.74 10.05
C ARG A 50 9.96 -1.64 9.59
N SER A 51 9.45 -0.41 9.57
CA SER A 51 8.16 -0.14 8.96
C SER A 51 8.29 -0.20 7.43
N PRO A 52 7.37 -0.88 6.72
CA PRO A 52 7.35 -0.95 5.26
C PRO A 52 6.75 0.34 4.69
N ASP A 53 7.49 1.45 4.81
CA ASP A 53 6.96 2.78 4.56
C ASP A 53 6.60 3.01 3.08
N ARG A 54 7.37 2.43 2.14
CA ARG A 54 7.11 2.57 0.70
C ARG A 54 5.95 1.68 0.26
N LEU A 55 5.92 0.45 0.77
CA LEU A 55 4.79 -0.45 0.54
C LEU A 55 3.49 0.12 1.12
N ASP A 56 3.49 0.68 2.34
CA ASP A 56 2.28 1.27 2.93
C ASP A 56 1.81 2.47 2.09
N ALA A 57 2.73 3.32 1.61
CA ALA A 57 2.41 4.40 0.69
C ALA A 57 1.79 3.90 -0.63
N LEU A 58 2.34 2.82 -1.20
CA LEU A 58 1.79 2.17 -2.39
C LEU A 58 0.36 1.63 -2.13
N VAL A 59 0.17 0.94 -1.01
CA VAL A 59 -1.14 0.39 -0.61
C VAL A 59 -2.16 1.51 -0.47
N TRP A 60 -1.81 2.62 0.17
CA TRP A 60 -2.67 3.80 0.25
C TRP A 60 -3.01 4.38 -1.12
N ALA A 61 -2.01 4.57 -1.98
CA ALA A 61 -2.22 5.13 -3.30
C ALA A 61 -3.16 4.26 -4.15
N LEU A 62 -2.95 2.94 -4.18
CA LEU A 62 -3.78 2.01 -4.94
C LEU A 62 -5.18 1.87 -4.35
N THR A 63 -5.31 1.94 -3.03
CA THR A 63 -6.61 1.97 -2.37
C THR A 63 -7.40 3.22 -2.80
N GLU A 64 -6.81 4.41 -2.73
CA GLU A 64 -7.50 5.64 -3.15
C GLU A 64 -7.84 5.64 -4.64
N LEU A 65 -6.95 5.10 -5.50
CA LEU A 65 -7.13 5.12 -6.96
C LEU A 65 -8.11 4.06 -7.47
N MET A 66 -8.16 2.88 -6.84
CA MET A 66 -8.88 1.71 -7.38
C MET A 66 -10.05 1.25 -6.51
N LEU A 67 -10.05 1.61 -5.23
CA LEU A 67 -11.04 1.15 -4.24
C LEU A 67 -11.79 2.31 -3.57
N GLY A 68 -11.24 3.53 -3.64
CA GLY A 68 -11.91 4.76 -3.19
C GLY A 68 -13.11 5.09 -4.07
N GLY A 69 -14.19 5.58 -3.46
CA GLY A 69 -15.32 6.12 -4.21
C GLY A 69 -14.92 7.36 -5.01
N GLU A 70 -15.63 7.64 -6.12
CA GLU A 70 -15.34 8.77 -7.01
C GLU A 70 -15.18 10.10 -6.24
N ARG A 71 -13.94 10.52 -5.98
CA ARG A 71 -13.65 11.86 -5.44
C ARG A 71 -13.84 12.87 -6.57
N LYS A 72 -15.07 13.35 -6.73
CA LYS A 72 -15.33 14.51 -7.60
C LYS A 72 -14.51 15.70 -7.07
N PRO A 73 -13.70 16.38 -7.90
CA PRO A 73 -12.94 17.54 -7.47
C PRO A 73 -13.90 18.60 -6.91
N ARG A 74 -13.67 19.03 -5.66
CA ARG A 74 -14.47 20.06 -4.98
C ARG A 74 -13.59 21.29 -4.74
N ILE A 75 -13.99 22.42 -5.33
CA ILE A 75 -13.39 23.72 -5.00
C ILE A 75 -13.92 24.13 -3.62
N ARG A 76 -13.03 24.23 -2.62
CA ARG A 76 -13.38 24.85 -1.34
C ARG A 76 -13.22 26.36 -1.52
N ARG A 77 -14.34 27.08 -1.61
CA ARG A 77 -14.31 28.54 -1.55
C ARG A 77 -13.99 28.91 -0.09
N PHE A 78 -12.81 29.44 0.15
CA PHE A 78 -12.50 30.11 1.41
C PHE A 78 -13.27 31.44 1.40
N GLY A 79 -14.16 31.60 2.38
CA GLY A 79 -14.83 32.86 2.69
C GLY A 79 -14.12 33.55 3.85
#